data_AF-A0A8J8GVT4-F1
#
_entry.id   AF-A0A8J8GVT4-F1
#
_cell.length_a   1.000
_cell.length_b   1.000
_cell.length_c   1.000
_cell.angle_alpha   90.00
_cell.angle_beta   90.00
_cell.angle_gamma   90.00
#
_symmetry.space_group_name_H-M   'P 1'
#
loop_
_entity.id
_entity.type
_entity.pdbx_description
1 polymer ?
#
loop_
_entity_poly.entity_id
_entity_poly.type
_entity_poly.pdbx_seq_one_letter_code
_entity_poly.pdbx_strand_id
1 'polypeptide(L)'
;MTVDAQRPPDGWVPVENRLLGLDRRTLLPALFVLVVALLLIYGWQAIAAAIPWRNQITAGQLLDLGDGATAVPPVGWQLQKGTLTSGLPTSATSLETLIAGGGTTIEFTGVAFTGSATEFLDQVQRAEQTEPVLASGSRGTITTSSGLVGVSQTSSGPSGDGLDVAFKMSTGAQDAVNAAPALLVRVRGAPGQLAQNQNTITAVLDSITPGADR
;
A
#
# COMPACT_ATOMS: atom_id res chain seq x y z
N MET A 1 -52.79 -64.80 -4.70
CA MET A 1 -51.82 -63.82 -5.24
C MET A 1 -51.59 -62.78 -4.16
N THR A 2 -50.57 -62.97 -3.34
CA THR A 2 -50.15 -61.98 -2.32
C THR A 2 -49.22 -61.00 -3.01
N VAL A 3 -49.61 -59.73 -3.05
CA VAL A 3 -48.79 -58.65 -3.60
C VAL A 3 -47.71 -58.37 -2.56
N ASP A 4 -46.45 -58.72 -2.86
CA ASP A 4 -45.30 -58.30 -2.07
C ASP A 4 -45.24 -56.77 -2.09
N ALA A 5 -45.46 -56.15 -0.93
CA ALA A 5 -45.21 -54.72 -0.76
C ALA A 5 -43.70 -54.49 -0.86
N GLN A 6 -43.22 -54.10 -2.05
CA GLN A 6 -41.83 -53.72 -2.27
C GLN A 6 -41.44 -52.64 -1.26
N ARG A 7 -40.52 -52.97 -0.36
CA ARG A 7 -39.90 -52.00 0.54
C ARG A 7 -39.22 -50.93 -0.33
N PRO A 8 -39.44 -49.64 -0.05
CA PRO A 8 -38.73 -48.59 -0.76
C PRO A 8 -37.22 -48.74 -0.53
N PRO A 9 -36.38 -48.47 -1.54
CA PRO A 9 -34.93 -48.59 -1.44
C PRO A 9 -34.37 -47.64 -0.37
N ASP A 10 -33.30 -48.06 0.29
CA ASP A 10 -32.63 -47.25 1.31
C ASP A 10 -32.18 -45.91 0.70
N GLY A 11 -32.63 -44.79 1.29
CA GLY A 11 -32.41 -43.44 0.77
C GLY A 11 -33.56 -42.84 -0.06
N TRP A 12 -34.67 -43.58 -0.25
CA TRP A 12 -35.85 -43.04 -0.92
C TRP A 12 -36.59 -42.02 -0.04
N VAL A 13 -36.64 -40.77 -0.49
CA VAL A 13 -37.39 -39.69 0.17
C VAL A 13 -38.80 -39.59 -0.43
N PRO A 14 -39.89 -39.69 0.36
CA PRO A 14 -41.26 -39.50 -0.13
C PRO A 14 -41.45 -38.16 -0.83
N VAL A 15 -42.27 -38.10 -1.89
CA VAL A 15 -42.43 -36.91 -2.75
C VAL A 15 -42.98 -35.70 -1.97
N GLU A 16 -43.82 -35.96 -0.98
CA GLU A 16 -44.36 -34.97 -0.02
C GLU A 16 -43.30 -34.31 0.87
N ASN A 17 -42.11 -34.91 0.98
CA ASN A 17 -40.95 -34.32 1.65
C ASN A 17 -39.96 -33.69 0.68
N ARG A 18 -40.28 -33.58 -0.61
CA ARG A 18 -39.42 -32.95 -1.62
C ARG A 18 -39.94 -31.57 -1.99
N LEU A 19 -39.03 -30.62 -2.12
CA LEU A 19 -39.30 -29.31 -2.69
C LEU A 19 -38.29 -29.08 -3.82
N LEU A 20 -38.77 -28.87 -5.05
CA LEU A 20 -37.92 -28.74 -6.26
C LEU A 20 -36.93 -29.91 -6.47
N GLY A 21 -37.30 -31.12 -6.04
CA GLY A 21 -36.45 -32.31 -6.15
C GLY A 21 -35.40 -32.49 -5.04
N LEU A 22 -35.29 -31.53 -4.11
CA LEU A 22 -34.45 -31.64 -2.90
C LEU A 22 -35.27 -32.09 -1.68
N ASP A 23 -34.64 -32.87 -0.81
CA ASP A 23 -35.20 -33.24 0.50
C ASP A 23 -35.38 -32.01 1.38
N ARG A 24 -36.61 -31.76 1.84
CA ARG A 24 -36.98 -30.63 2.68
C ARG A 24 -36.21 -30.63 4.01
N ARG A 25 -35.73 -31.79 4.48
CA ARG A 25 -34.93 -31.93 5.70
C ARG A 25 -33.51 -31.39 5.55
N THR A 26 -32.96 -31.42 4.34
CA THR A 26 -31.59 -30.94 4.06
C THR A 26 -31.55 -29.47 3.63
N LEU A 27 -32.70 -28.88 3.28
CA LEU A 27 -32.77 -27.46 2.91
C LEU A 27 -32.36 -26.50 4.02
N LEU A 28 -32.76 -26.77 5.27
CA LEU A 28 -32.40 -25.94 6.43
C LEU A 28 -30.89 -25.91 6.70
N PRO A 29 -30.20 -27.06 6.84
CA PRO A 29 -28.75 -27.06 7.00
C PRO A 29 -28.03 -26.52 5.76
N ALA A 30 -28.52 -26.77 4.54
CA ALA A 30 -27.95 -26.19 3.33
C ALA A 30 -28.06 -24.66 3.28
N LEU A 31 -29.21 -24.11 3.68
CA LEU A 31 -29.41 -22.66 3.78
C LEU A 31 -28.49 -22.05 4.85
N PHE A 32 -28.32 -22.73 5.98
CA PHE A 32 -27.38 -22.27 7.02
C PHE A 32 -25.94 -22.21 6.49
N VAL A 33 -25.48 -23.25 5.79
CA VAL A 33 -24.15 -23.26 5.15
C VAL A 33 -24.04 -22.16 4.10
N LEU A 34 -25.07 -21.93 3.30
CA LEU A 34 -25.10 -20.84 2.32
C LEU A 34 -24.98 -19.49 3.00
N VAL A 35 -25.72 -19.24 4.08
CA VAL A 35 -25.65 -17.98 4.85
C VAL A 35 -24.24 -17.78 5.43
N VAL A 36 -23.65 -18.83 6.02
CA VAL A 36 -22.27 -18.78 6.54
C VAL A 36 -21.28 -18.49 5.43
N ALA A 37 -21.40 -19.14 4.27
CA ALA A 37 -20.55 -18.89 3.11
C ALA A 37 -20.69 -17.45 2.61
N LEU A 38 -21.91 -16.92 2.51
CA LEU A 38 -22.16 -15.53 2.13
C LEU A 38 -21.59 -14.55 3.16
N LEU A 39 -21.69 -14.85 4.46
CA LEU A 39 -21.06 -14.05 5.51
C LEU A 39 -19.54 -14.07 5.44
N LEU A 40 -18.92 -15.20 5.08
CA LEU A 40 -17.45 -15.26 4.93
C LEU A 40 -16.98 -14.54 3.67
N ILE A 41 -17.70 -14.67 2.56
CA ILE A 41 -17.36 -14.02 1.28
C ILE A 41 -17.58 -12.51 1.37
N TYR A 42 -18.72 -12.07 1.91
CA TYR A 42 -19.15 -10.67 1.87
C TYR A 42 -19.04 -9.95 3.22
N GLY A 43 -19.16 -10.66 4.34
CA GLY A 43 -19.15 -10.05 5.67
C GLY A 43 -17.82 -9.39 5.99
N TRP A 44 -16.68 -10.01 5.64
CA TRP A 44 -15.37 -9.38 5.81
C TRP A 44 -15.22 -8.10 4.98
N GLN A 45 -15.66 -8.14 3.72
CA GLN A 45 -15.62 -6.97 2.82
C GLN A 45 -16.55 -5.86 3.30
N ALA A 46 -17.72 -6.20 3.81
CA ALA A 46 -18.68 -5.25 4.35
C ALA A 46 -18.16 -4.58 5.63
N ILE A 47 -17.49 -5.33 6.52
CA ILE A 47 -16.83 -4.76 7.70
C ILE A 47 -15.71 -3.81 7.27
N ALA A 48 -14.87 -4.22 6.32
CA ALA A 48 -13.80 -3.37 5.79
C ALA A 48 -14.34 -2.07 5.16
N ALA A 49 -15.45 -2.15 4.42
CA ALA A 49 -16.11 -0.98 3.82
C ALA A 49 -16.84 -0.09 4.84
N ALA A 50 -17.27 -0.65 5.98
CA ALA A 50 -18.00 0.07 7.01
C ALA A 50 -17.08 0.86 7.96
N ILE A 51 -15.76 0.64 7.93
CA ILE A 51 -14.79 1.43 8.68
C ILE A 51 -14.60 2.76 7.92
N PRO A 52 -15.11 3.90 8.45
CA PRO A 52 -14.96 5.17 7.77
C PRO A 52 -13.47 5.53 7.69
N TRP A 53 -13.00 5.89 6.50
CA TRP A 53 -11.62 6.31 6.27
C TRP A 53 -11.34 7.61 7.02
N ARG A 54 -10.76 7.52 8.22
CA ARG A 54 -10.67 8.66 9.16
C ARG A 54 -9.68 9.76 8.74
N ASN A 55 -8.73 9.45 7.86
CA ASN A 55 -7.59 10.32 7.56
C ASN A 55 -7.43 10.58 6.05
N GLN A 56 -8.50 11.00 5.38
CA GLN A 56 -8.42 11.40 3.98
C GLN A 56 -7.72 12.76 3.84
N ILE A 57 -6.77 12.83 2.92
CA ILE A 57 -5.98 14.03 2.63
C ILE A 57 -6.84 15.00 1.84
N THR A 58 -6.92 16.23 2.35
CA THR A 58 -7.65 17.36 1.77
C THR A 58 -6.68 18.34 1.11
N ALA A 59 -7.17 19.11 0.13
CA ALA A 59 -6.38 20.14 -0.52
C ALA A 59 -5.80 21.16 0.48
N GLY A 60 -4.55 21.55 0.26
CA GLY A 60 -3.83 22.51 1.10
C GLY A 60 -3.09 21.90 2.30
N GLN A 61 -3.19 20.59 2.51
CA GLN A 61 -2.39 19.88 3.52
C GLN A 61 -1.00 19.54 2.96
N LEU A 62 0.02 19.64 3.81
CA LEU A 62 1.36 19.14 3.53
C LEU A 62 1.69 17.97 4.45
N LEU A 63 2.52 17.07 3.95
CA LEU A 63 3.07 15.96 4.67
C LEU A 63 4.33 16.41 5.42
N ASP A 64 4.43 16.10 6.70
CA ASP A 64 5.66 16.30 7.48
C ASP A 64 6.58 15.09 7.26
N LEU A 65 7.78 15.33 6.73
CA LEU A 65 8.80 14.31 6.52
C LEU A 65 9.91 14.35 7.59
N GLY A 66 9.82 15.26 8.56
CA GLY A 66 10.84 15.45 9.59
C GLY A 66 11.91 16.48 9.24
N ASP A 67 12.50 17.04 10.28
CA ASP A 67 13.54 18.09 10.21
C ASP A 67 13.15 19.30 9.33
N GLY A 68 11.85 19.59 9.23
CA GLY A 68 11.30 20.67 8.40
C GLY A 68 11.10 20.31 6.93
N ALA A 69 11.45 19.09 6.52
CA ALA A 69 11.18 18.60 5.18
C ALA A 69 9.68 18.33 5.01
N THR A 70 9.18 18.64 3.81
CA THR A 70 7.75 18.51 3.49
C THR A 70 7.53 17.93 2.11
N ALA A 71 6.36 17.35 1.89
CA ALA A 71 5.88 16.93 0.58
C ALA A 71 4.40 17.28 0.42
N VAL A 72 3.96 17.46 -0.83
CA VAL A 72 2.54 17.70 -1.15
C VAL A 72 1.88 16.36 -1.48
N PRO A 73 1.01 15.83 -0.59
CA PRO A 73 0.32 14.58 -0.87
C PRO A 73 -0.80 14.78 -1.90
N PRO A 74 -1.20 13.73 -2.64
CA PRO A 74 -2.31 13.81 -3.56
C PRO A 74 -3.65 13.93 -2.82
N VAL A 75 -4.54 14.79 -3.30
CA VAL A 75 -5.87 14.95 -2.72
C VAL A 75 -6.68 13.68 -2.87
N GLY A 76 -7.39 13.29 -1.81
CA GLY A 76 -8.21 12.09 -1.79
C GLY A 76 -7.46 10.80 -1.46
N TRP A 77 -6.13 10.85 -1.35
CA TRP A 77 -5.34 9.75 -0.78
C TRP A 77 -5.50 9.71 0.74
N GLN A 78 -5.09 8.59 1.34
CA GLN A 78 -5.28 8.33 2.75
C GLN A 78 -3.94 8.31 3.46
N LEU A 79 -3.86 8.99 4.61
CA LEU A 79 -2.72 8.90 5.50
C LEU A 79 -2.91 7.70 6.44
N GLN A 80 -2.10 6.66 6.25
CA GLN A 80 -2.11 5.47 7.12
C GLN A 80 -1.18 5.65 8.31
N LYS A 81 -0.03 6.30 8.11
CA LYS A 81 0.97 6.58 9.14
C LYS A 81 1.61 7.93 8.88
N GLY A 82 1.95 8.68 9.92
CA GLY A 82 2.62 9.98 9.83
C GLY A 82 1.75 11.16 10.25
N THR A 83 2.26 12.38 10.03
CA THR A 83 1.63 13.62 10.46
C THR A 83 1.47 14.60 9.30
N LEU A 84 0.34 15.31 9.27
CA LEU A 84 0.11 16.44 8.36
C LEU A 84 0.52 17.72 9.07
N THR A 85 1.19 18.63 8.37
CA THR A 85 1.52 19.94 8.93
C THR A 85 0.25 20.82 8.88
N SER A 86 -0.18 21.30 10.05
CA SER A 86 -1.19 22.36 10.16
C SER A 86 -0.59 23.54 10.92
N GLY A 87 -0.03 24.51 10.19
CA GLY A 87 0.16 25.88 10.69
C GLY A 87 1.32 26.17 11.65
N LEU A 88 2.09 25.19 12.15
CA LEU A 88 3.33 25.43 12.89
C LEU A 88 4.31 24.25 12.68
N PRO A 89 5.65 24.48 12.68
CA PRO A 89 6.62 23.40 12.59
C PRO A 89 6.57 22.54 13.86
N THR A 90 5.78 21.48 13.81
CA THR A 90 5.86 20.39 14.80
C THR A 90 7.09 19.57 14.48
N SER A 91 7.90 19.23 15.49
CA SER A 91 8.92 18.19 15.33
C SER A 91 8.23 16.91 14.87
N ALA A 92 8.61 16.37 13.71
CA ALA A 92 8.03 15.13 13.22
C ALA A 92 8.19 14.06 14.29
N THR A 93 7.06 13.50 14.72
CA THR A 93 7.06 12.43 15.72
C THR A 93 7.23 11.05 15.05
N SER A 94 7.26 11.00 13.72
CA SER A 94 7.49 9.78 12.95
C SER A 94 8.52 9.99 11.84
N LEU A 95 9.59 9.20 11.89
CA LEU A 95 10.57 9.03 10.80
C LEU A 95 9.99 8.28 9.60
N GLU A 96 8.75 7.80 9.70
CA GLU A 96 8.08 6.96 8.71
C GLU A 96 6.66 7.48 8.48
N THR A 97 6.37 7.84 7.23
CA THR A 97 5.08 8.36 6.80
C THR A 97 4.57 7.55 5.62
N LEU A 98 3.32 7.10 5.68
CA LEU A 98 2.75 6.19 4.69
C LEU A 98 1.38 6.69 4.22
N ILE A 99 1.25 6.87 2.91
CA ILE A 99 0.01 7.25 2.24
C ILE A 99 -0.42 6.16 1.25
N ALA A 100 -1.73 6.02 1.07
CA ALA A 100 -2.31 5.02 0.18
C ALA A 100 -3.47 5.59 -0.65
N GLY A 101 -3.54 5.20 -1.92
CA GLY A 101 -4.61 5.62 -2.82
C GLY A 101 -4.56 4.85 -4.13
N GLY A 102 -5.73 4.51 -4.70
CA GLY A 102 -5.82 3.89 -6.01
C GLY A 102 -4.98 2.61 -6.17
N GLY A 103 -4.97 1.74 -5.17
CA GLY A 103 -4.19 0.48 -5.20
C GLY A 103 -2.66 0.65 -5.11
N THR A 104 -2.19 1.86 -4.79
CA THR A 104 -0.77 2.20 -4.64
C THR A 104 -0.52 2.73 -3.23
N THR A 105 0.62 2.38 -2.66
CA THR A 105 1.13 2.94 -1.40
C THR A 105 2.43 3.67 -1.65
N ILE A 106 2.62 4.80 -0.97
CA ILE A 106 3.87 5.57 -0.95
C ILE A 106 4.28 5.71 0.51
N GLU A 107 5.48 5.22 0.81
CA GLU A 107 6.11 5.28 2.11
C GLU A 107 7.33 6.21 2.04
N PHE A 108 7.49 7.05 3.05
CA PHE A 108 8.59 7.97 3.22
C PHE A 108 9.32 7.61 4.51
N THR A 109 10.60 7.31 4.42
CA THR A 109 11.41 6.90 5.57
C THR A 109 12.68 7.74 5.64
N GLY A 110 12.74 8.64 6.62
CA GLY A 110 13.91 9.46 6.91
C GLY A 110 14.90 8.72 7.80
N VAL A 111 16.18 8.71 7.44
CA VAL A 111 17.24 8.07 8.23
C VAL A 111 18.53 8.88 8.20
N ALA A 112 19.29 8.84 9.29
CA ALA A 112 20.65 9.36 9.31
C ALA A 112 21.57 8.43 8.51
N PHE A 113 22.21 8.94 7.46
CA PHE A 113 23.14 8.20 6.63
C PHE A 113 24.21 9.12 6.06
N THR A 114 25.48 8.72 6.15
CA THR A 114 26.61 9.45 5.56
C THR A 114 27.04 8.76 4.27
N GLY A 115 27.12 9.53 3.19
CA GLY A 115 27.44 9.04 1.85
C GLY A 115 26.45 9.52 0.80
N SER A 116 26.65 9.07 -0.43
CA SER A 116 25.82 9.41 -1.58
C SER A 116 24.46 8.72 -1.57
N ALA A 117 23.48 9.26 -2.31
CA ALA A 117 22.17 8.63 -2.48
C ALA A 117 22.25 7.22 -3.10
N THR A 118 23.23 7.00 -3.99
CA THR A 118 23.49 5.69 -4.60
C THR A 118 23.93 4.66 -3.55
N GLU A 119 24.91 5.03 -2.72
CA GLU A 119 25.42 4.15 -1.65
C GLU A 119 24.34 3.85 -0.61
N PHE A 120 23.48 4.83 -0.31
CA PHE A 120 22.33 4.63 0.54
C PHE A 120 21.37 3.57 -0.03
N LEU A 121 20.99 3.72 -1.30
CA LEU A 121 20.10 2.76 -1.96
C LEU A 121 20.73 1.35 -2.04
N ASP A 122 22.04 1.27 -2.29
CA ASP A 122 22.80 0.01 -2.23
C ASP A 122 22.74 -0.63 -0.85
N GLN A 123 22.85 0.16 0.23
CA GLN A 123 22.75 -0.35 1.59
C GLN A 123 21.34 -0.84 1.91
N VAL A 124 20.30 -0.08 1.55
CA VAL A 124 18.90 -0.49 1.74
C VAL A 124 18.65 -1.81 1.02
N GLN A 125 19.06 -1.90 -0.25
CA GLN A 125 18.90 -3.13 -1.03
C GLN A 125 19.61 -4.31 -0.37
N ARG A 126 20.85 -4.13 0.08
CA ARG A 126 21.63 -5.17 0.76
C ARG A 126 20.95 -5.64 2.05
N ALA A 127 20.33 -4.73 2.81
CA ALA A 127 19.60 -5.07 4.03
C ALA A 127 18.30 -5.84 3.74
N GLU A 128 17.71 -5.64 2.56
CA GLU A 128 16.41 -6.19 2.17
C GLU A 128 16.48 -7.45 1.28
N GLN A 129 17.68 -7.95 0.94
CA GLN A 129 17.89 -9.17 0.13
C GLN A 129 17.25 -10.45 0.70
N THR A 130 16.53 -10.36 1.82
CA THR A 130 15.70 -11.42 2.38
C THR A 130 14.45 -11.68 1.53
N GLU A 131 13.94 -10.70 0.77
CA GLU A 131 12.75 -10.85 -0.09
C GLU A 131 13.13 -11.15 -1.56
N PRO A 132 12.49 -12.12 -2.23
CA PRO A 132 12.81 -12.48 -3.61
C PRO A 132 12.31 -11.41 -4.59
N VAL A 133 13.18 -10.46 -4.94
CA VAL A 133 12.98 -9.55 -6.08
C VAL A 133 13.22 -10.34 -7.37
N LEU A 134 12.22 -10.42 -8.25
CA LEU A 134 12.33 -11.17 -9.52
C LEU A 134 13.13 -10.38 -10.56
N ALA A 135 12.96 -9.06 -10.62
CA ALA A 135 13.73 -8.19 -11.49
C ALA A 135 13.82 -6.77 -10.93
N SER A 136 15.03 -6.20 -10.97
CA SER A 136 15.29 -4.78 -10.71
C SER A 136 15.60 -4.07 -12.03
N GLY A 137 15.00 -2.90 -12.23
CA GLY A 137 15.27 -2.05 -13.39
C GLY A 137 16.60 -1.31 -13.28
N SER A 138 16.96 -0.61 -14.36
CA SER A 138 18.11 0.28 -14.39
C SER A 138 17.92 1.47 -13.45
N ARG A 139 19.01 1.92 -12.81
CA ARG A 139 18.98 3.15 -12.01
C ARG A 139 18.78 4.37 -12.89
N GLY A 140 17.94 5.27 -12.41
CA GLY A 140 17.69 6.59 -12.98
C GLY A 140 18.03 7.69 -11.99
N THR A 141 18.19 8.90 -12.50
CA THR A 141 18.30 10.11 -11.70
C THR A 141 16.97 10.83 -11.72
N ILE A 142 16.55 11.33 -10.56
CA ILE A 142 15.38 12.18 -10.42
C ILE A 142 15.79 13.48 -9.74
N THR A 143 15.20 14.59 -10.17
CA THR A 143 15.43 15.90 -9.57
C THR A 143 14.08 16.48 -9.19
N THR A 144 13.95 16.94 -7.95
CA THR A 144 12.74 17.59 -7.46
C THR A 144 12.71 19.06 -7.84
N SER A 145 11.54 19.68 -7.78
CA SER A 145 11.36 21.12 -8.00
C SER A 145 12.15 21.98 -7.00
N SER A 146 12.45 21.45 -5.81
CA SER A 146 13.30 22.10 -4.81
C SER A 146 14.80 21.94 -5.10
N GLY A 147 15.18 21.22 -6.18
CA GLY A 147 16.57 20.98 -6.56
C GLY A 147 17.24 19.78 -5.88
N LEU A 148 16.50 18.92 -5.17
CA LEU A 148 17.07 17.69 -4.61
C LEU A 148 17.35 16.70 -5.73
N VAL A 149 18.56 16.14 -5.74
CA VAL A 149 18.94 15.09 -6.68
C VAL A 149 18.90 13.75 -5.97
N GLY A 150 18.11 12.83 -6.53
CA GLY A 150 17.94 11.48 -6.01
C GLY A 150 18.23 10.41 -7.05
N VAL A 151 18.32 9.18 -6.58
CA VAL A 151 18.51 7.97 -7.39
C VAL A 151 17.27 7.11 -7.28
N SER A 152 16.69 6.75 -8.40
CA SER A 152 15.50 5.92 -8.49
C SER A 152 15.82 4.55 -9.07
N GLN A 153 15.17 3.50 -8.56
CA GLN A 153 15.25 2.17 -9.14
C GLN A 153 13.88 1.49 -9.06
N THR A 154 13.43 0.94 -10.19
CA THR A 154 12.21 0.13 -10.24
C THR A 154 12.49 -1.31 -9.86
N SER A 155 11.47 -1.97 -9.34
CA SER A 155 11.49 -3.40 -9.03
C SER A 155 10.17 -4.05 -9.43
N SER A 156 10.19 -5.35 -9.69
CA SER A 156 9.00 -6.15 -9.94
C SER A 156 9.14 -7.50 -9.26
N GLY A 157 8.03 -7.99 -8.69
CA GLY A 157 8.00 -9.22 -7.91
C GLY A 157 6.60 -9.83 -7.80
N PRO A 158 6.44 -10.94 -7.07
CA PRO A 158 5.15 -11.60 -6.88
C PRO A 158 4.11 -10.73 -6.17
N SER A 159 4.57 -9.78 -5.36
CA SER A 159 3.75 -8.81 -4.62
C SER A 159 3.35 -7.58 -5.45
N GLY A 160 3.87 -7.44 -6.68
CA GLY A 160 3.56 -6.33 -7.58
C GLY A 160 4.78 -5.56 -8.06
N ASP A 161 4.53 -4.34 -8.51
CA ASP A 161 5.54 -3.42 -9.01
C ASP A 161 5.99 -2.46 -7.90
N GLY A 162 7.25 -2.07 -7.94
CA GLY A 162 7.88 -1.18 -6.98
C GLY A 162 8.74 -0.11 -7.62
N LEU A 163 8.85 1.03 -6.93
CA LEU A 163 9.80 2.08 -7.22
C LEU A 163 10.41 2.53 -5.90
N ASP A 164 11.73 2.41 -5.77
CA ASP A 164 12.48 2.92 -4.63
C ASP A 164 13.28 4.14 -5.10
N VAL A 165 13.19 5.24 -4.36
CA VAL A 165 13.88 6.49 -4.64
C VAL A 165 14.63 6.94 -3.40
N ALA A 166 15.92 7.19 -3.53
CA ALA A 166 16.78 7.68 -2.48
C ALA A 166 17.12 9.16 -2.72
N PHE A 167 16.88 10.01 -1.74
CA PHE A 167 17.29 11.42 -1.72
C PHE A 167 18.24 11.71 -0.57
N LYS A 168 19.06 12.74 -0.74
CA LYS A 168 19.81 13.38 0.35
C LYS A 168 19.13 14.71 0.65
N MET A 169 18.81 14.95 1.92
CA MET A 169 17.95 16.06 2.34
C MET A 169 18.70 17.40 2.47
N SER A 170 19.55 17.71 1.48
CA SER A 170 20.25 18.98 1.37
C SER A 170 20.60 19.26 -0.08
N THR A 171 20.86 20.53 -0.40
CA THR A 171 21.26 20.98 -1.74
C THR A 171 22.57 21.76 -1.65
N GLY A 172 23.36 21.80 -2.73
CA GLY A 172 24.60 22.58 -2.77
C GLY A 172 25.86 21.71 -2.82
N ALA A 173 26.84 22.02 -1.97
CA ALA A 173 28.16 21.38 -2.02
C ALA A 173 28.08 19.89 -1.68
N GLN A 174 28.78 19.06 -2.46
CA GLN A 174 28.69 17.59 -2.37
C GLN A 174 28.99 17.06 -0.96
N ASP A 175 29.92 17.67 -0.23
CA ASP A 175 30.25 17.26 1.13
C ASP A 175 29.10 17.51 2.13
N ALA A 176 28.41 18.63 2.00
CA ALA A 176 27.21 18.94 2.79
C ALA A 176 26.06 17.98 2.44
N VAL A 177 25.86 17.73 1.14
CA VAL A 177 24.85 16.77 0.65
C VAL A 177 25.13 15.38 1.19
N ASN A 178 26.38 14.90 1.15
CA ASN A 178 26.75 13.58 1.62
C ASN A 178 26.60 13.41 3.15
N ALA A 179 26.77 14.49 3.92
CA ALA A 179 26.58 14.50 5.36
C ALA A 179 25.11 14.64 5.79
N ALA A 180 24.25 15.17 4.92
CA ALA A 180 22.84 15.36 5.21
C ALA A 180 22.10 14.03 5.45
N PRO A 181 20.96 14.05 6.17
CA PRO A 181 20.09 12.87 6.29
C PRO A 181 19.65 12.34 4.91
N ALA A 182 19.37 11.05 4.85
CA ALA A 182 18.81 10.42 3.66
C ALA A 182 17.30 10.20 3.82
N LEU A 183 16.58 10.28 2.70
CA LEU A 183 15.16 9.96 2.62
C LEU A 183 14.98 8.84 1.60
N LEU A 184 14.37 7.75 2.05
CA LEU A 184 13.89 6.68 1.19
C LEU A 184 12.41 6.93 0.88
N VAL A 185 12.06 7.00 -0.39
CA VAL A 185 10.67 7.00 -0.86
C VAL A 185 10.41 5.68 -1.55
N ARG A 186 9.47 4.92 -1.01
CA ARG A 186 9.11 3.60 -1.50
C ARG A 186 7.68 3.62 -2.01
N VAL A 187 7.54 3.35 -3.30
CA VAL A 187 6.25 3.16 -3.93
C VAL A 187 6.05 1.67 -4.16
N ARG A 188 4.88 1.17 -3.79
CA ARG A 188 4.45 -0.20 -4.05
C ARG A 188 3.04 -0.18 -4.62
N GLY A 189 2.77 -1.01 -5.61
CA GLY A 189 1.45 -1.10 -6.22
C GLY A 189 1.20 -2.49 -6.80
N ALA A 190 -0.08 -2.86 -6.92
CA ALA A 190 -0.44 -4.05 -7.67
C ALA A 190 0.06 -3.95 -9.13
N PRO A 191 0.26 -5.07 -9.83
CA PRO A 191 0.76 -5.07 -11.21
C PRO A 191 0.00 -4.07 -12.10
N GLY A 192 0.74 -3.17 -12.75
CA GLY A 192 0.19 -2.13 -13.62
C GLY A 192 -0.38 -0.87 -12.93
N GLN A 193 -0.58 -0.88 -11.61
CA GLN A 193 -1.05 0.30 -10.87
C GLN A 193 0.01 1.40 -10.79
N LEU A 194 1.30 1.04 -10.79
CA LEU A 194 2.39 2.02 -10.82
C LEU A 194 2.34 2.88 -12.08
N ALA A 195 2.13 2.25 -13.24
CA ALA A 195 2.02 2.94 -14.52
C ALA A 195 0.77 3.83 -14.57
N GLN A 196 -0.36 3.33 -14.03
CA GLN A 196 -1.61 4.10 -13.97
C GLN A 196 -1.49 5.35 -13.09
N ASN A 197 -0.75 5.26 -11.98
CA ASN A 197 -0.56 6.37 -11.03
C ASN A 197 0.75 7.15 -11.27
N GLN A 198 1.45 6.92 -12.38
CA GLN A 198 2.78 7.48 -12.62
C GLN A 198 2.80 9.01 -12.49
N ASN A 199 1.86 9.71 -13.10
CA ASN A 199 1.77 11.18 -13.02
C ASN A 199 1.59 11.67 -11.58
N THR A 200 0.76 10.98 -10.80
CA THR A 200 0.52 11.30 -9.39
C THR A 200 1.77 11.06 -8.55
N ILE A 201 2.45 9.92 -8.77
CA ILE A 201 3.70 9.58 -8.08
C ILE A 201 4.78 10.62 -8.41
N THR A 202 4.96 10.96 -9.68
CA THR A 202 5.93 11.98 -10.10
C THR A 202 5.62 13.34 -9.50
N ALA A 203 4.35 13.76 -9.46
CA ALA A 203 3.97 15.02 -8.82
C ALA A 203 4.31 15.07 -7.33
N VAL A 204 4.10 13.95 -6.61
CA VAL A 204 4.48 13.84 -5.19
C VAL A 204 5.99 13.91 -5.03
N LEU A 205 6.75 13.13 -5.81
CA LEU A 205 8.21 13.14 -5.76
C LEU A 205 8.79 14.52 -6.09
N ASP A 206 8.21 15.20 -7.07
CA ASP A 206 8.65 16.54 -7.48
C ASP A 206 8.38 17.61 -6.41
N SER A 207 7.36 17.40 -5.58
CA SER A 207 6.97 18.33 -4.51
C SER A 207 7.81 18.25 -3.24
N ILE A 208 8.69 17.26 -3.12
CA ILE A 208 9.52 17.07 -1.93
C ILE A 208 10.45 18.26 -1.78
N THR A 209 10.39 18.89 -0.61
CA THR A 209 11.20 20.06 -0.24
C THR A 209 12.02 19.72 1.01
N PRO A 210 13.34 19.99 1.03
CA PRO A 210 14.16 19.77 2.21
C PRO A 210 13.78 20.76 3.32
N GLY A 211 14.02 20.36 4.56
CA GLY A 211 13.93 21.28 5.69
C GLY A 211 15.03 22.32 5.64
N ALA A 212 14.81 23.45 6.32
CA ALA A 212 15.84 24.46 6.45
C ALA A 212 17.01 23.88 7.25
N ASP A 213 18.17 23.73 6.60
CA ASP A 213 19.45 23.40 7.23
C ASP A 213 19.64 24.30 8.48
N ARG A 214 19.85 23.69 9.65
CA ARG A 214 20.38 24.39 10.83
C ARG A 214 21.83 24.03 11.04
#